data_AF-A0A250IJ02-F1
#
_entry.id   AF-A0A250IJ02-F1
#
_cell.length_a   1.000
_cell.length_b   1.000
_cell.length_c   1.000
_cell.angle_alpha   90.00
_cell.angle_beta   90.00
_cell.angle_gamma   90.00
#
_symmetry.space_group_name_H-M   'P 1'
#
loop_
_entity.id
_entity.type
_entity.pdbx_description
1 polymer ?
#
loop_
_entity_poly.entity_id
_entity_poly.type
_entity_poly.pdbx_seq_one_letter_code
_entity_poly.pdbx_strand_id
1 'polypeptide(L)'
;MDDLSPLWALVPVEPGVPLAKVGGAPEPAGALRWPVCAACGAPMRFLFQLPHVAGRLDLAPYAALYVFQCENPDTVCFRWDAFAGANAVVAVEPGPASMAGAPASPHPLPESRLDFARAREDTEALSVDVNAATDEQLAALDRASAQAPENKVGGVPVWVNGEARPECCGEPMHFVAQLSALPFGLGFGDAGRGYVFRCRAGACGTAFRFLWQGA
;
A
#
# COMPACT_ATOMS: atom_id res chain seq x y z
N MET A 1 -24.53 -13.70 -9.06
CA MET A 1 -24.15 -14.19 -7.72
C MET A 1 -22.76 -13.68 -7.50
N ASP A 2 -22.68 -12.48 -6.94
CA ASP A 2 -21.52 -11.58 -7.06
C ASP A 2 -20.29 -12.15 -6.39
N ASP A 3 -19.34 -12.62 -7.21
CA ASP A 3 -17.98 -12.94 -6.80
C ASP A 3 -17.17 -11.63 -6.69
N LEU A 4 -17.59 -10.74 -5.79
CA LEU A 4 -16.75 -9.64 -5.35
C LEU A 4 -15.58 -10.27 -4.61
N SER A 5 -14.39 -10.20 -5.24
CA SER A 5 -13.13 -10.52 -4.57
C SER A 5 -13.12 -9.88 -3.17
N PRO A 6 -12.76 -10.61 -2.10
CA PRO A 6 -12.96 -10.15 -0.74
C PRO A 6 -12.26 -8.81 -0.51
N LEU A 7 -13.06 -7.80 -0.19
CA LEU A 7 -12.65 -6.43 0.12
C LEU A 7 -12.86 -6.16 1.62
N TRP A 8 -11.86 -5.53 2.23
CA TRP A 8 -11.93 -5.12 3.63
C TRP A 8 -11.48 -3.67 3.79
N ALA A 9 -12.29 -2.86 4.46
CA ALA A 9 -11.88 -1.54 4.91
C ALA A 9 -10.95 -1.68 6.12
N LEU A 10 -9.91 -0.86 6.16
CA LEU A 10 -9.02 -0.74 7.32
C LEU A 10 -9.55 0.38 8.22
N VAL A 11 -10.03 0.00 9.41
CA VAL A 11 -10.66 0.94 10.36
C VAL A 11 -9.84 1.04 11.65
N PRO A 12 -9.75 2.23 12.29
CA PRO A 12 -9.12 2.37 13.60
C PRO A 12 -9.77 1.47 14.65
N VAL A 13 -8.98 1.04 15.63
CA VAL A 13 -9.39 0.09 16.67
C VAL A 13 -9.18 0.60 18.10
N GLU A 14 -10.05 0.15 19.00
CA GLU A 14 -9.77 0.05 20.45
C GLU A 14 -9.01 -1.26 20.76
N PRO A 15 -8.36 -1.42 21.94
CA PRO A 15 -7.48 -2.56 22.22
C PRO A 15 -8.13 -3.94 22.05
N GLY A 16 -7.66 -4.71 21.07
CA GLY A 16 -8.14 -6.04 20.71
C GLY A 16 -7.72 -6.35 19.28
N VAL A 17 -6.99 -7.45 19.07
CA VAL A 17 -6.14 -7.79 17.90
C VAL A 17 -6.45 -7.07 16.58
N PRO A 18 -5.66 -6.05 16.21
CA PRO A 18 -5.68 -5.44 14.88
C PRO A 18 -4.49 -5.89 14.04
N LEU A 19 -4.84 -6.21 12.79
CA LEU A 19 -4.07 -6.91 11.77
C LEU A 19 -3.47 -5.95 10.73
N ALA A 20 -3.21 -4.68 11.04
CA ALA A 20 -2.43 -3.75 10.22
C ALA A 20 -1.98 -2.55 11.09
N LYS A 21 -0.86 -1.91 10.76
CA LYS A 21 -0.34 -0.77 11.54
C LYS A 21 0.27 0.29 10.64
N VAL A 22 -0.01 1.55 10.93
CA VAL A 22 0.58 2.73 10.31
C VAL A 22 1.46 3.44 11.34
N GLY A 23 2.64 3.91 10.92
CA GLY A 23 3.61 4.58 11.78
C GLY A 23 4.14 3.70 12.91
N GLY A 24 4.77 4.34 13.91
CA GLY A 24 5.51 3.66 14.97
C GLY A 24 6.82 3.02 14.48
N ALA A 25 7.37 2.11 15.28
CA ALA A 25 8.46 1.23 14.84
C ALA A 25 7.86 -0.03 14.21
N PRO A 26 8.44 -0.61 13.13
CA PRO A 26 7.92 -1.86 12.57
C PRO A 26 7.99 -3.00 13.58
N GLU A 27 7.01 -3.91 13.54
CA GLU A 27 6.97 -5.15 14.32
C GLU A 27 7.22 -6.34 13.38
N PRO A 28 8.46 -6.85 13.26
CA PRO A 28 8.82 -7.91 12.32
C PRO A 28 8.15 -9.24 12.66
N ALA A 29 7.49 -9.85 11.67
CA ALA A 29 6.98 -11.23 11.74
C ALA A 29 8.04 -12.28 11.31
N GLY A 30 9.28 -11.84 11.15
CA GLY A 30 10.42 -12.60 10.66
C GLY A 30 11.65 -11.68 10.51
N ALA A 31 12.57 -12.05 9.62
CA ALA A 31 13.79 -11.26 9.37
C ALA A 31 13.51 -10.05 8.47
N LEU A 32 13.51 -8.85 9.06
CA LEU A 32 13.34 -7.58 8.34
C LEU A 32 14.69 -6.89 8.13
N ARG A 33 15.03 -6.59 6.87
CA ARG A 33 16.16 -5.72 6.53
C ARG A 33 15.66 -4.34 6.15
N TRP A 34 16.17 -3.32 6.83
CA TRP A 34 15.80 -1.94 6.60
C TRP A 34 16.26 -1.49 5.20
N PRO A 35 15.36 -1.00 4.32
CA PRO A 35 15.73 -0.61 2.97
C PRO A 35 16.40 0.76 2.94
N VAL A 36 17.29 0.94 1.96
CA VAL A 36 17.92 2.23 1.64
C VAL A 36 17.44 2.73 0.29
N CYS A 37 17.35 4.05 0.13
CA CYS A 37 16.99 4.68 -1.12
C CYS A 37 18.06 4.41 -2.18
N ALA A 38 17.66 3.89 -3.35
CA ALA A 38 18.58 3.65 -4.46
C ALA A 38 19.19 4.94 -5.02
N ALA A 39 18.48 6.07 -4.92
CA ALA A 39 18.93 7.36 -5.45
C ALA A 39 19.94 8.09 -4.55
N CYS A 40 19.76 8.06 -3.23
CA CYS A 40 20.60 8.84 -2.30
C CYS A 40 21.30 8.01 -1.21
N GLY A 41 21.05 6.70 -1.13
CA GLY A 41 21.65 5.80 -0.14
C GLY A 41 21.13 5.95 1.29
N ALA A 42 20.28 6.96 1.57
CA ALA A 42 19.73 7.17 2.91
C ALA A 42 18.76 6.04 3.29
N PRO A 43 18.76 5.59 4.57
CA PRO A 43 17.74 4.67 5.05
C PRO A 43 16.33 5.25 4.90
N MET A 44 15.38 4.44 4.44
CA MET A 44 14.01 4.90 4.20
C MET A 44 13.22 5.04 5.52
N ARG A 45 12.16 5.84 5.54
CA ARG A 45 11.17 5.89 6.62
C ARG A 45 10.23 4.70 6.53
N PHE A 46 9.92 4.07 7.66
CA PHE A 46 8.81 3.12 7.77
C PHE A 46 7.45 3.84 7.74
N LEU A 47 6.54 3.38 6.89
CA LEU A 47 5.21 3.95 6.70
C LEU A 47 4.13 3.12 7.38
N PHE A 48 3.99 1.87 6.98
CA PHE A 48 2.98 0.95 7.51
C PHE A 48 3.36 -0.51 7.26
N GLN A 49 2.72 -1.41 7.98
CA GLN A 49 2.83 -2.85 7.80
C GLN A 49 1.46 -3.50 7.62
N LEU A 50 1.44 -4.54 6.78
CA LEU A 50 0.28 -5.37 6.49
C LEU A 50 0.65 -6.84 6.76
N PRO A 51 0.13 -7.49 7.82
CA PRO A 51 0.32 -8.91 8.07
C PRO A 51 -0.52 -9.76 7.12
N HIS A 52 -0.08 -11.01 6.97
CA HIS A 52 -0.86 -12.06 6.35
C HIS A 52 -2.04 -12.41 7.26
N VAL A 53 -3.24 -12.47 6.69
CA VAL A 53 -4.46 -12.82 7.40
C VAL A 53 -5.26 -13.77 6.53
N ALA A 54 -5.26 -15.06 6.89
CA ALA A 54 -6.02 -16.06 6.14
C ALA A 54 -7.49 -15.64 5.97
N GLY A 55 -7.97 -15.65 4.73
CA GLY A 55 -9.34 -15.25 4.37
C GLY A 55 -9.61 -13.73 4.34
N ARG A 56 -8.64 -12.88 4.69
CA ARG A 56 -8.77 -11.41 4.58
C ARG A 56 -7.70 -10.77 3.70
N LEU A 57 -6.42 -11.09 3.94
CA LEU A 57 -5.27 -10.60 3.20
C LEU A 57 -4.27 -11.74 2.98
N ASP A 58 -4.34 -12.37 1.81
CA ASP A 58 -3.45 -13.47 1.46
C ASP A 58 -2.12 -12.96 0.87
N LEU A 59 -1.10 -12.99 1.72
CA LEU A 59 0.29 -12.69 1.37
C LEU A 59 1.18 -13.92 1.22
N ALA A 60 0.63 -15.15 1.27
CA ALA A 60 1.45 -16.36 1.27
C ALA A 60 2.45 -16.35 0.09
N PRO A 61 3.73 -16.73 0.31
CA PRO A 61 4.27 -17.36 1.52
C PRO A 61 4.71 -16.38 2.63
N TYR A 62 4.50 -15.08 2.46
CA TYR A 62 4.96 -14.06 3.39
C TYR A 62 4.03 -13.93 4.61
N ALA A 63 4.61 -13.63 5.76
CA ALA A 63 3.90 -13.36 7.00
C ALA A 63 3.47 -11.90 7.13
N ALA A 64 4.19 -10.97 6.49
CA ALA A 64 3.84 -9.55 6.46
C ALA A 64 4.58 -8.78 5.34
N LEU A 65 4.01 -7.64 4.96
CA LEU A 65 4.65 -6.59 4.18
C LEU A 65 4.97 -5.40 5.09
N TYR A 66 6.12 -4.77 4.83
CA TYR A 66 6.54 -3.52 5.46
C TYR A 66 6.84 -2.51 4.37
N VAL A 67 6.16 -1.37 4.40
CA VAL A 67 6.27 -0.34 3.36
C VAL A 67 7.11 0.82 3.87
N PHE A 68 8.04 1.26 3.03
CA PHE A 68 9.00 2.31 3.32
C PHE A 68 9.09 3.33 2.19
N GLN A 69 9.47 4.57 2.50
CA GLN A 69 9.82 5.57 1.50
C GLN A 69 11.00 6.44 1.90
N CYS A 70 11.71 6.99 0.92
CA CYS A 70 12.74 7.99 1.14
C CYS A 70 12.13 9.30 1.68
N GLU A 71 12.76 9.86 2.72
CA GLU A 71 12.42 11.17 3.29
C GLU A 71 13.57 12.17 3.22
N ASN A 72 14.63 11.88 2.46
CA ASN A 72 15.74 12.82 2.32
C ASN A 72 15.24 14.12 1.64
N PRO A 73 15.25 15.26 2.36
CA PRO A 73 14.75 16.53 1.80
C PRO A 73 15.74 17.17 0.82
N ASP A 74 17.00 16.75 0.83
CA ASP A 74 18.07 17.37 0.06
C ASP A 74 18.14 16.86 -1.39
N THR A 75 17.37 15.83 -1.72
CA THR A 75 17.40 15.16 -3.02
C THR A 75 16.00 14.82 -3.52
N VAL A 76 15.74 15.06 -4.80
CA VAL A 76 14.52 14.60 -5.46
C VAL A 76 14.68 13.12 -5.82
N CYS A 77 14.18 12.23 -4.96
CA CYS A 77 14.31 10.78 -5.16
C CYS A 77 13.17 10.14 -5.96
N PHE A 78 12.15 10.89 -6.41
CA PHE A 78 10.96 10.31 -7.09
C PHE A 78 10.24 9.23 -6.24
N ARG A 79 10.10 9.49 -4.93
CA ARG A 79 9.52 8.54 -3.95
C ARG A 79 8.07 8.10 -4.21
N TRP A 80 7.37 8.76 -5.14
CA TRP A 80 6.03 8.38 -5.60
C TRP A 80 6.04 7.26 -6.65
N ASP A 81 7.16 7.06 -7.34
CA ASP A 81 7.30 6.13 -8.46
C ASP A 81 7.64 4.71 -7.97
N ALA A 82 6.98 3.68 -8.53
CA ALA A 82 7.18 2.28 -8.13
C ALA A 82 8.56 1.70 -8.48
N PHE A 83 9.26 2.28 -9.45
CA PHE A 83 10.49 1.76 -10.04
C PHE A 83 11.72 2.62 -9.74
N ALA A 84 11.54 3.85 -9.28
CA ALA A 84 12.65 4.74 -8.93
C ALA A 84 13.55 4.26 -7.78
N GLY A 85 13.12 3.24 -7.01
CA GLY A 85 13.89 2.69 -5.89
C GLY A 85 13.96 3.62 -4.67
N ALA A 86 13.10 4.64 -4.63
CA ALA A 86 12.96 5.58 -3.51
C ALA A 86 11.79 5.27 -2.59
N ASN A 87 11.10 4.15 -2.84
CA ASN A 87 10.22 3.48 -1.89
C ASN A 87 10.46 1.97 -1.99
N ALA A 88 9.96 1.22 -1.01
CA ALA A 88 10.13 -0.22 -0.98
C ALA A 88 8.97 -0.90 -0.26
N VAL A 89 8.61 -2.08 -0.75
CA VAL A 89 7.80 -3.06 -0.01
C VAL A 89 8.70 -4.23 0.33
N VAL A 90 8.98 -4.41 1.62
CA VAL A 90 9.76 -5.54 2.12
C VAL A 90 8.79 -6.62 2.57
N ALA A 91 8.72 -7.70 1.80
CA ALA A 91 7.95 -8.89 2.15
C ALA A 91 8.80 -9.83 3.01
N VAL A 92 8.27 -10.22 4.16
CA VAL A 92 8.99 -11.01 5.17
C VAL A 92 8.33 -12.36 5.32
N GLU A 93 9.11 -13.42 5.19
CA GLU A 93 8.69 -14.80 5.49
C GLU A 93 8.54 -15.01 7.01
N PRO A 94 7.66 -15.91 7.46
CA PRO A 94 7.49 -16.22 8.87
C PRO A 94 8.80 -16.72 9.49
N GLY A 95 9.16 -16.18 10.66
CA GLY A 95 10.34 -16.63 11.39
C GLY A 95 10.58 -15.84 12.67
N PRO A 96 11.73 -16.06 13.35
CA PRO A 96 12.11 -15.27 14.51
C PRO A 96 12.19 -13.78 14.14
N ALA A 97 11.50 -12.95 14.92
CA ALA A 97 11.50 -11.51 14.73
C ALA A 97 12.93 -10.97 14.86
N SER A 98 13.42 -10.33 13.80
CA SER A 98 14.73 -9.67 13.80
C SER A 98 14.72 -8.47 12.86
N MET A 99 15.55 -7.49 13.17
CA MET A 99 15.66 -6.27 12.38
C MET A 99 17.14 -5.91 12.19
N ALA A 100 17.54 -5.71 10.94
CA ALA A 100 18.88 -5.27 10.58
C ALA A 100 18.81 -3.92 9.87
N GLY A 101 19.70 -2.99 10.25
CA GLY A 101 19.64 -1.59 9.83
C GLY A 101 18.77 -0.73 10.75
N ALA A 102 18.62 0.56 10.42
CA ALA A 102 17.93 1.54 11.24
C ALA A 102 17.34 2.68 10.39
N PRO A 103 16.31 3.39 10.89
CA PRO A 103 15.76 4.57 10.20
C PRO A 103 16.79 5.69 10.08
N ALA A 104 16.59 6.56 9.09
CA ALA A 104 17.38 7.79 8.94
C ALA A 104 17.07 8.82 10.05
N SER A 105 15.84 8.81 10.60
CA SER A 105 15.41 9.74 11.64
C SER A 105 14.83 8.98 12.84
N PRO A 106 15.19 9.39 14.08
CA PRO A 106 14.76 8.70 15.31
C PRO A 106 13.29 8.94 15.66
N HIS A 107 12.58 9.84 14.96
CA HIS A 107 11.20 10.20 15.24
C HIS A 107 10.25 9.45 14.29
N PRO A 108 9.67 8.30 14.69
CA PRO A 108 8.70 7.60 13.86
C PRO A 108 7.43 8.45 13.66
N LEU A 109 6.66 8.12 12.61
CA LEU A 109 5.30 8.64 12.47
C LEU A 109 4.43 8.20 13.65
N PRO A 110 3.38 8.95 14.03
CA PRO A 110 2.43 8.51 15.05
C PRO A 110 1.88 7.11 14.72
N GLU A 111 1.84 6.23 15.72
CA GLU A 111 1.32 4.88 15.55
C GLU A 111 -0.21 4.90 15.48
N SER A 112 -0.77 4.14 14.55
CA SER A 112 -2.20 3.82 14.47
C SER A 112 -2.37 2.35 14.12
N ARG A 113 -3.23 1.64 14.85
CA ARG A 113 -3.58 0.24 14.57
C ARG A 113 -4.92 0.16 13.89
N LEU A 114 -5.02 -0.75 12.92
CA LEU A 114 -6.19 -0.90 12.06
C LEU A 114 -6.65 -2.36 12.04
N ASP A 115 -7.96 -2.59 12.03
CA ASP A 115 -8.58 -3.90 11.81
C ASP A 115 -9.41 -3.89 10.51
N PHE A 116 -9.84 -5.07 10.10
CA PHE A 116 -10.48 -5.37 8.83
C PHE A 116 -11.98 -5.40 9.06
N ALA A 117 -12.65 -4.32 8.66
CA ALA A 117 -14.10 -4.29 8.57
C ALA A 117 -14.53 -4.75 7.18
N ARG A 118 -15.56 -5.61 7.12
CA ARG A 118 -16.13 -6.04 5.84
C ARG A 118 -16.61 -4.82 5.07
N ALA A 119 -16.25 -4.72 3.79
CA ALA A 119 -16.64 -3.59 2.95
C ALA A 119 -17.15 -4.06 1.58
N ARG A 120 -17.74 -3.12 0.84
CA ARG A 120 -18.19 -3.28 -0.54
C ARG A 120 -17.80 -2.04 -1.33
N GLU A 121 -17.59 -2.22 -2.62
CA GLU A 121 -17.40 -1.14 -3.56
C GLU A 121 -17.96 -1.55 -4.92
N ASP A 122 -18.23 -0.57 -5.76
CA ASP A 122 -18.61 -0.78 -7.15
C ASP A 122 -17.33 -0.88 -8.00
N THR A 123 -16.78 -2.11 -8.08
CA THR A 123 -15.51 -2.34 -8.80
C THR A 123 -15.62 -2.07 -10.29
N GLU A 124 -16.81 -2.23 -10.87
CA GLU A 124 -17.04 -1.96 -12.30
C GLU A 124 -16.94 -0.46 -12.58
N ALA A 125 -17.67 0.35 -11.80
CA ALA A 125 -17.58 1.81 -11.90
C ALA A 125 -16.17 2.34 -11.59
N LEU A 126 -15.45 1.73 -10.65
CA LEU A 126 -14.09 2.13 -10.28
C LEU A 126 -13.01 1.73 -11.31
N SER A 127 -13.32 0.83 -12.25
CA SER A 127 -12.34 0.29 -13.21
C SER A 127 -12.54 0.82 -14.63
N VAL A 128 -13.35 1.85 -14.82
CA VAL A 128 -13.59 2.44 -16.15
C VAL A 128 -12.34 3.14 -16.68
N ASP A 129 -12.10 3.04 -17.99
CA ASP A 129 -11.09 3.86 -18.66
C ASP A 129 -11.63 5.29 -18.81
N VAL A 130 -11.10 6.21 -18.00
CA VAL A 130 -11.51 7.61 -17.98
C VAL A 130 -11.36 8.32 -19.32
N ASN A 131 -10.50 7.84 -20.22
CA ASN A 131 -10.29 8.43 -21.55
C ASN A 131 -11.35 7.98 -22.56
N ALA A 132 -12.06 6.88 -22.27
CA ALA A 132 -13.07 6.29 -23.14
C ALA A 132 -14.47 6.27 -22.50
N ALA A 133 -14.59 6.70 -21.24
CA ALA A 133 -15.84 6.69 -20.48
C ALA A 133 -16.85 7.72 -21.00
N THR A 134 -18.14 7.36 -20.96
CA THR A 134 -19.25 8.30 -21.16
C THR A 134 -19.46 9.17 -19.92
N ASP A 135 -20.23 10.25 -20.06
CA ASP A 135 -20.59 11.13 -18.93
C ASP A 135 -21.30 10.36 -17.81
N GLU A 136 -22.16 9.39 -18.14
CA GLU A 136 -22.82 8.54 -17.15
C GLU A 136 -21.83 7.63 -16.40
N GLN A 137 -20.83 7.11 -17.10
CA GLN A 137 -19.78 6.28 -16.50
C GLN A 137 -18.87 7.10 -15.60
N LEU A 138 -18.53 8.33 -15.99
CA LEU A 138 -17.77 9.27 -15.15
C LEU A 138 -18.55 9.64 -13.88
N ALA A 139 -19.85 9.94 -14.02
CA ALA A 139 -20.70 10.21 -12.87
C ALA A 139 -20.85 8.98 -11.94
N ALA A 140 -20.84 7.77 -12.49
CA ALA A 140 -20.82 6.53 -11.70
C ALA A 140 -19.49 6.34 -10.98
N LEU A 141 -18.36 6.58 -11.66
CA LEU A 141 -17.03 6.56 -11.08
C LEU A 141 -16.92 7.54 -9.91
N ASP A 142 -17.42 8.76 -10.03
CA ASP A 142 -17.38 9.76 -8.94
C ASP A 142 -18.16 9.28 -7.71
N ARG A 143 -19.37 8.75 -7.91
CA ARG A 143 -20.18 8.19 -6.82
C ARG A 143 -19.50 6.99 -6.16
N ALA A 144 -18.96 6.08 -6.97
CA ALA A 144 -18.26 4.90 -6.48
C ALA A 144 -16.99 5.27 -5.71
N SER A 145 -16.23 6.25 -6.20
CA SER A 145 -15.02 6.76 -5.56
C SER A 145 -15.33 7.41 -4.20
N ALA A 146 -16.42 8.17 -4.10
CA ALA A 146 -16.86 8.79 -2.85
C ALA A 146 -17.36 7.78 -1.80
N GLN A 147 -17.84 6.61 -2.23
CA GLN A 147 -18.36 5.55 -1.36
C GLN A 147 -17.31 4.49 -0.99
N ALA A 148 -16.27 4.35 -1.81
CA ALA A 148 -15.22 3.38 -1.60
C ALA A 148 -14.43 3.68 -0.31
N PRO A 149 -14.04 2.67 0.48
CA PRO A 149 -13.21 2.90 1.66
C PRO A 149 -11.86 3.53 1.27
N GLU A 150 -11.49 4.61 1.97
CA GLU A 150 -10.22 5.29 1.70
C GLU A 150 -9.00 4.40 1.96
N ASN A 151 -9.07 3.60 3.03
CA ASN A 151 -8.07 2.64 3.45
C ASN A 151 -8.66 1.24 3.30
N LYS A 152 -8.06 0.39 2.46
CA LYS A 152 -8.59 -0.95 2.17
C LYS A 152 -7.53 -1.95 1.75
N VAL A 153 -7.89 -3.22 1.86
CA VAL A 153 -7.20 -4.36 1.22
C VAL A 153 -8.17 -5.08 0.27
N GLY A 154 -7.65 -5.56 -0.87
CA GLY A 154 -8.48 -6.13 -1.93
C GLY A 154 -9.30 -5.08 -2.68
N GLY A 155 -10.18 -5.52 -3.58
CA GLY A 155 -10.91 -4.64 -4.50
C GLY A 155 -10.03 -4.09 -5.62
N VAL A 156 -10.27 -2.84 -6.03
CA VAL A 156 -9.52 -2.11 -7.07
C VAL A 156 -8.99 -0.77 -6.56
N PRO A 157 -7.90 -0.20 -7.12
CA PRO A 157 -7.39 1.10 -6.69
C PRO A 157 -8.42 2.22 -6.98
N VAL A 158 -8.58 3.15 -6.04
CA VAL A 158 -9.24 4.44 -6.30
C VAL A 158 -8.16 5.46 -6.63
N TRP A 159 -7.95 5.72 -7.92
CA TRP A 159 -6.90 6.60 -8.45
C TRP A 159 -7.14 8.08 -8.14
N VAL A 160 -6.06 8.83 -7.91
CA VAL A 160 -6.11 10.29 -7.70
C VAL A 160 -5.81 11.03 -9.01
N ASN A 161 -4.72 10.66 -9.70
CA ASN A 161 -4.24 11.34 -10.92
C ASN A 161 -4.27 10.43 -12.16
N GLY A 162 -5.25 9.53 -12.23
CA GLY A 162 -5.37 8.52 -13.28
C GLY A 162 -4.62 7.22 -12.97
N GLU A 163 -4.85 6.20 -13.81
CA GLU A 163 -4.30 4.87 -13.60
C GLU A 163 -2.77 4.86 -13.74
N ALA A 164 -2.09 4.39 -12.69
CA ALA A 164 -0.64 4.23 -12.66
C ALA A 164 -0.24 2.81 -12.23
N ARG A 165 -1.05 1.81 -12.59
CA ARG A 165 -0.83 0.41 -12.19
C ARG A 165 0.56 -0.03 -12.66
N PRO A 166 1.44 -0.53 -11.77
CA PRO A 166 2.76 -0.99 -12.16
C PRO A 166 2.65 -2.33 -12.88
N GLU A 167 3.58 -2.58 -13.80
CA GLU A 167 3.72 -3.86 -14.49
C GLU A 167 4.86 -4.71 -13.88
N CYS A 168 4.74 -6.03 -13.98
CA CYS A 168 5.84 -6.95 -13.73
C CYS A 168 5.89 -8.02 -14.83
N CYS A 169 7.05 -8.18 -15.46
CA CYS A 169 7.24 -9.13 -16.58
C CYS A 169 6.22 -8.98 -17.71
N GLY A 170 5.89 -7.74 -18.07
CA GLY A 170 4.95 -7.42 -19.15
C GLY A 170 3.48 -7.60 -18.79
N GLU A 171 3.15 -7.89 -17.53
CA GLU A 171 1.77 -8.06 -17.06
C GLU A 171 1.44 -7.05 -15.95
N PRO A 172 0.21 -6.52 -15.89
CA PRO A 172 -0.23 -5.65 -14.81
C PRO A 172 -0.13 -6.35 -13.44
N MET A 173 0.42 -5.66 -12.44
CA MET A 173 0.47 -6.19 -11.09
C MET A 173 -0.91 -6.16 -10.42
N HIS A 174 -1.16 -7.13 -9.54
CA HIS A 174 -2.42 -7.27 -8.82
C HIS A 174 -2.49 -6.29 -7.65
N PHE A 175 -3.60 -5.58 -7.48
CA PHE A 175 -3.81 -4.66 -6.36
C PHE A 175 -3.88 -5.41 -5.03
N VAL A 176 -3.22 -4.89 -4.00
CA VAL A 176 -3.21 -5.49 -2.65
C VAL A 176 -3.93 -4.60 -1.66
N ALA A 177 -3.54 -3.33 -1.59
CA ALA A 177 -4.04 -2.40 -0.60
C ALA A 177 -3.88 -0.95 -1.05
N GLN A 178 -4.72 -0.07 -0.52
CA GLN A 178 -4.50 1.38 -0.55
C GLN A 178 -4.65 1.98 0.84
N LEU A 179 -3.89 3.04 1.11
CA LEU A 179 -4.03 3.86 2.31
C LEU A 179 -4.00 5.34 1.95
N SER A 180 -4.86 6.14 2.56
CA SER A 180 -4.84 7.61 2.44
C SER A 180 -3.74 8.24 3.31
N ALA A 181 -3.27 9.41 2.89
CA ALA A 181 -2.29 10.20 3.63
C ALA A 181 -2.80 10.63 5.00
N LEU A 182 -4.07 11.04 5.03
CA LEU A 182 -4.79 11.48 6.22
C LEU A 182 -5.67 10.34 6.74
N PRO A 183 -5.83 10.19 8.06
CA PRO A 183 -5.32 11.07 9.13
C PRO A 183 -3.88 10.76 9.57
N PHE A 184 -3.19 9.80 8.94
CA PHE A 184 -1.95 9.23 9.46
C PHE A 184 -0.69 10.10 9.28
N GLY A 185 -0.78 11.19 8.49
CA GLY A 185 0.36 12.05 8.19
C GLY A 185 1.38 11.37 7.25
N LEU A 186 0.94 10.44 6.40
CA LEU A 186 1.82 9.84 5.40
C LEU A 186 2.13 10.87 4.33
N GLY A 187 3.41 11.01 3.96
CA GLY A 187 3.88 12.02 3.00
C GLY A 187 3.56 11.68 1.55
N PHE A 188 2.27 11.61 1.18
CA PHE A 188 1.79 11.32 -0.17
C PHE A 188 1.30 12.58 -0.93
N GLY A 189 1.86 13.74 -0.65
CA GLY A 189 1.37 15.01 -1.21
C GLY A 189 0.09 15.50 -0.53
N ASP A 190 -0.71 16.32 -1.21
CA ASP A 190 -1.96 16.85 -0.68
C ASP A 190 -3.07 15.79 -0.75
N ALA A 191 -3.63 15.42 0.41
CA ALA A 191 -4.67 14.38 0.55
C ALA A 191 -4.42 13.08 -0.25
N GLY A 192 -3.16 12.72 -0.47
CA GLY A 192 -2.80 11.66 -1.40
C GLY A 192 -3.10 10.25 -0.91
N ARG A 193 -2.78 9.27 -1.76
CA ARG A 193 -3.05 7.86 -1.52
C ARG A 193 -1.89 7.00 -1.99
N GLY A 194 -1.49 6.07 -1.14
CA GLY A 194 -0.50 5.04 -1.44
C GLY A 194 -1.16 3.73 -1.83
N TYR A 195 -0.52 2.96 -2.70
CA TYR A 195 -1.04 1.74 -3.29
C TYR A 195 0.04 0.65 -3.28
N VAL A 196 -0.31 -0.54 -2.81
CA VAL A 196 0.56 -1.73 -2.82
C VAL A 196 0.06 -2.69 -3.89
N PHE A 197 0.99 -3.21 -4.69
CA PHE A 197 0.72 -4.17 -5.74
C PHE A 197 1.59 -5.41 -5.58
N ARG A 198 1.07 -6.57 -6.03
CA ARG A 198 1.75 -7.86 -6.02
C ARG A 198 1.99 -8.35 -7.43
N CYS A 199 3.23 -8.77 -7.71
CA CYS A 199 3.55 -9.53 -8.90
C CYS A 199 3.12 -10.98 -8.69
N ARG A 200 2.38 -11.54 -9.65
CA ARG A 200 1.98 -12.96 -9.61
C ARG A 200 2.89 -13.87 -10.43
N ALA A 201 3.75 -13.29 -11.27
CA ALA A 201 4.76 -14.03 -12.02
C ALA A 201 5.96 -14.35 -11.11
N GLY A 202 6.09 -15.64 -10.73
CA GLY A 202 7.10 -16.11 -9.77
C GLY A 202 8.57 -15.91 -10.19
N ALA A 203 8.84 -15.59 -11.45
CA ALA A 203 10.20 -15.43 -11.98
C ALA A 203 10.75 -13.99 -11.90
N CYS A 204 9.94 -12.98 -11.57
CA CYS A 204 10.29 -11.57 -11.77
C CYS A 204 11.17 -10.94 -10.67
N GLY A 205 11.62 -11.72 -9.67
CA GLY A 205 12.55 -11.29 -8.63
C GLY A 205 12.00 -10.29 -7.59
N THR A 206 11.04 -9.41 -7.95
CA THR A 206 10.34 -8.54 -7.00
C THR A 206 8.86 -8.91 -6.89
N ALA A 207 8.46 -9.36 -5.70
CA ALA A 207 7.07 -9.78 -5.45
C ALA A 207 6.10 -8.62 -5.22
N PHE A 208 6.55 -7.45 -4.75
CA PHE A 208 5.66 -6.32 -4.42
C PHE A 208 6.24 -4.97 -4.81
N ARG A 209 5.34 -4.03 -5.12
CA ARG A 209 5.66 -2.64 -5.43
C ARG A 209 4.72 -1.71 -4.68
N PHE A 210 5.21 -0.51 -4.42
CA PHE A 210 4.44 0.57 -3.83
C PHE A 210 4.57 1.81 -4.71
N LEU A 211 3.49 2.57 -4.84
CA LEU A 211 3.49 3.91 -5.41
C LEU A 211 2.50 4.77 -4.64
N TRP A 212 2.59 6.08 -4.78
CA TRP A 212 1.55 6.97 -4.27
C TRP A 212 1.26 8.11 -5.24
N GLN A 213 0.05 8.66 -5.16
CA GLN A 213 -0.38 9.85 -5.90
C GLN A 213 -0.87 10.89 -4.89
N GLY A 214 -0.49 12.15 -5.08
CA GLY A 214 -1.06 13.29 -4.36
C GLY A 214 -2.03 14.04 -5.26
N ALA A 215 -3.06 14.66 -4.69
CA ALA A 215 -3.95 15.54 -5.44
C ALA A 215 -3.25 16.83 -5.91
#